data_AF-A0A833Y3M7-F1
#
_entry.id   AF-A0A833Y3M7-F1
#
_cell.length_a   1.000
_cell.length_b   1.000
_cell.length_c   1.000
_cell.angle_alpha   90.00
_cell.angle_beta   90.00
_cell.angle_gamma   90.00
#
_symmetry.space_group_name_H-M   'P 1'
#
loop_
_entity.id
_entity.type
_entity.pdbx_description
1 polymer ?
#
loop_
_entity_poly.entity_id
_entity_poly.type
_entity_poly.pdbx_seq_one_letter_code
_entity_poly.pdbx_strand_id
1 'polypeptide(L)'
;MGNDNAVTDVVIFSTTMGIMVSGQANILIGVHCYNKATGFGGTGIYLKLPGLTQTRIVNSYLDYTGIVAKDPTQLHISNSFFLGNAYIFLKSIKGVAHGVNIVDNMFCGFDKGVEIVQLDQSNGPFKDIDQVVIERNNVRGMNIKSTVARGSVNGKGNLWIVDFNNVLLFPNLIRNVQYLLSATGSQFPNHALRNVSNNSVEIQIDLDVPTTVFVIADQV
;
A
#
# COMPACT_ATOMS: atom_id res chain seq x y z
N MET A 1 21.92 18.46 9.31
CA MET A 1 20.69 17.83 8.78
C MET A 1 19.56 18.80 9.06
N GLY A 2 18.73 19.11 8.06
CA GLY A 2 17.65 20.10 8.20
C GLY A 2 16.32 19.43 8.53
N ASN A 3 15.63 19.95 9.55
CA ASN A 3 14.26 19.63 9.93
C ASN A 3 13.35 20.85 9.76
N ASP A 4 12.03 20.65 9.86
CA ASP A 4 11.02 21.73 9.83
C ASP A 4 11.03 22.58 8.55
N ASN A 5 11.42 21.98 7.43
CA ASN A 5 11.45 22.67 6.13
C ASN A 5 10.13 22.50 5.39
N ALA A 6 9.79 23.53 4.62
CA ALA A 6 8.75 23.48 3.60
C ALA A 6 9.40 23.64 2.22
N VAL A 7 9.03 22.76 1.29
CA VAL A 7 9.34 22.91 -0.14
C VAL A 7 8.03 22.96 -0.88
N THR A 8 7.75 24.08 -1.54
CA THR A 8 6.44 24.36 -2.12
C THR A 8 6.56 24.82 -3.57
N ASP A 9 5.75 24.24 -4.45
CA ASP A 9 5.54 24.69 -5.83
C ASP A 9 6.84 24.77 -6.66
N VAL A 10 7.64 23.71 -6.58
CA VAL A 10 8.91 23.61 -7.32
C VAL A 10 8.88 22.49 -8.36
N VAL A 11 9.54 22.73 -9.49
CA VAL A 11 9.84 21.69 -10.48
C VAL A 11 11.31 21.30 -10.34
N ILE A 12 11.57 20.01 -10.21
CA ILE A 12 12.93 19.47 -10.12
C ILE A 12 13.20 18.62 -11.35
N PHE A 13 14.17 19.05 -12.14
CA PHE A 13 14.48 18.48 -13.46
C PHE A 13 15.93 18.00 -13.53
N SER A 14 16.15 16.94 -14.32
CA SER A 14 17.49 16.48 -14.75
C SER A 14 18.49 16.10 -13.64
N THR A 15 18.00 15.57 -12.51
CA THR A 15 18.86 15.01 -11.45
C THR A 15 18.67 13.50 -11.29
N THR A 16 19.67 12.79 -10.78
CA THR A 16 19.48 11.38 -10.40
C THR A 16 18.52 11.25 -9.22
N MET A 17 18.57 12.21 -8.29
CA MET A 17 17.69 12.29 -7.13
C MET A 17 17.07 13.68 -7.04
N GLY A 18 15.74 13.76 -6.95
CA GLY A 18 15.02 15.04 -6.89
C GLY A 18 15.21 15.74 -5.54
N ILE A 19 14.54 15.24 -4.50
CA ILE A 19 14.63 15.73 -3.12
C ILE A 19 15.18 14.63 -2.22
N MET A 20 16.21 14.94 -1.44
CA MET A 20 16.64 14.10 -0.31
C MET A 20 16.23 14.75 1.01
N VAL A 21 15.42 14.04 1.80
CA VAL A 21 15.04 14.46 3.15
C VAL A 21 15.91 13.71 4.16
N SER A 22 16.64 14.47 4.98
CA SER A 22 17.61 13.95 5.96
C SER A 22 17.45 14.50 7.38
N GLY A 23 16.39 15.25 7.67
CA GLY A 23 15.90 15.53 9.03
C GLY A 23 14.37 15.40 9.13
N GLN A 24 13.81 15.51 10.33
CA GLN A 24 12.39 15.28 10.59
C GLN A 24 11.49 16.48 10.24
N ALA A 25 10.17 16.31 10.40
CA ALA A 25 9.15 17.37 10.40
C ALA A 25 9.01 18.19 9.10
N ASN A 26 9.35 17.62 7.95
CA ASN A 26 9.30 18.35 6.68
C ASN A 26 7.92 18.26 6.00
N ILE A 27 7.64 19.23 5.13
CA ILE A 27 6.48 19.20 4.23
C ILE A 27 6.88 19.54 2.79
N LEU A 28 6.44 18.71 1.84
CA LEU A 28 6.61 18.90 0.40
C LEU A 28 5.23 19.07 -0.22
N ILE A 29 4.98 20.20 -0.88
CA ILE A 29 3.67 20.59 -1.43
C ILE A 29 3.85 21.02 -2.88
N GLY A 30 3.03 20.54 -3.82
CA GLY A 30 3.10 21.05 -5.20
C GLY A 30 4.43 20.74 -5.89
N VAL A 31 5.20 19.75 -5.39
CA VAL A 31 6.49 19.40 -5.97
C VAL A 31 6.27 18.58 -7.21
N HIS A 32 6.85 19.00 -8.33
CA HIS A 32 6.91 18.23 -9.55
C HIS A 32 8.31 17.63 -9.72
N CYS A 33 8.44 16.33 -9.47
CA CYS A 33 9.66 15.58 -9.75
C CYS A 33 9.64 15.09 -11.20
N TYR A 34 10.36 15.79 -12.08
CA TYR A 34 10.62 15.40 -13.46
C TYR A 34 12.12 15.11 -13.66
N ASN A 35 12.70 14.40 -12.69
CA ASN A 35 14.10 14.03 -12.71
C ASN A 35 14.27 12.62 -13.33
N LYS A 36 15.47 12.02 -13.24
CA LYS A 36 15.74 10.68 -13.81
C LYS A 36 14.65 9.68 -13.38
N ALA A 37 14.08 8.97 -14.34
CA ALA A 37 13.01 8.00 -14.09
C ALA A 37 13.48 6.83 -13.20
N THR A 38 12.56 6.26 -12.43
CA THR A 38 12.81 5.09 -11.56
C THR A 38 13.33 3.91 -12.37
N GLY A 39 12.77 3.67 -13.56
CA GLY A 39 13.20 2.59 -14.46
C GLY A 39 14.66 2.72 -14.94
N PHE A 40 15.26 3.91 -14.83
CA PHE A 40 16.67 4.16 -15.12
C PHE A 40 17.52 4.36 -13.85
N GLY A 41 16.99 3.98 -12.68
CA GLY A 41 17.67 4.10 -11.40
C GLY A 41 17.65 5.49 -10.77
N GLY A 42 16.72 6.36 -11.19
CA GLY A 42 16.48 7.64 -10.51
C GLY A 42 15.52 7.53 -9.33
N THR A 43 15.41 8.59 -8.55
CA THR A 43 14.48 8.69 -7.42
C THR A 43 13.93 10.10 -7.32
N GLY A 44 12.61 10.25 -7.20
CA GLY A 44 11.97 11.55 -7.09
C GLY A 44 12.23 12.13 -5.72
N ILE A 45 11.74 11.44 -4.69
CA ILE A 45 11.90 11.85 -3.30
C ILE A 45 12.48 10.69 -2.50
N TYR A 46 13.55 10.96 -1.76
CA TYR A 46 14.23 9.97 -0.93
C TYR A 46 14.23 10.39 0.54
N LEU A 47 13.54 9.62 1.37
CA LEU A 47 13.48 9.82 2.82
C LEU A 47 14.56 8.97 3.49
N LYS A 48 15.70 9.60 3.81
CA LYS A 48 16.91 8.96 4.32
C LYS A 48 16.95 8.97 5.86
N LEU A 49 15.83 8.60 6.50
CA LEU A 49 15.61 8.73 7.95
C LEU A 49 14.90 7.50 8.53
N PRO A 50 15.58 6.35 8.59
CA PRO A 50 14.97 5.13 9.07
C PRO A 50 14.51 5.26 10.54
N GLY A 51 13.21 5.02 10.78
CA GLY A 51 12.56 5.05 12.10
C GLY A 51 12.32 6.45 12.66
N LEU A 52 12.67 7.50 11.92
CA LEU A 52 12.59 8.90 12.35
C LEU A 52 11.88 9.76 11.31
N THR A 53 11.26 9.15 10.29
CA THR A 53 10.47 9.92 9.33
C THR A 53 9.35 10.65 10.10
N GLN A 54 9.04 11.88 9.69
CA GLN A 54 7.92 12.71 10.16
C GLN A 54 7.61 13.71 9.05
N THR A 55 7.28 13.19 7.86
CA THR A 55 7.27 13.97 6.62
C THR A 55 5.91 13.88 5.96
N ARG A 56 5.44 15.01 5.42
CA ARG A 56 4.22 15.11 4.61
C ARG A 56 4.61 15.42 3.17
N ILE A 57 4.08 14.67 2.22
CA ILE A 57 4.25 14.86 0.77
C ILE A 57 2.84 14.94 0.21
N VAL A 58 2.42 16.12 -0.24
CA VAL A 58 1.03 16.37 -0.60
C VAL A 58 0.94 17.12 -1.92
N ASN A 59 -0.15 16.91 -2.66
CA ASN A 59 -0.46 17.65 -3.90
C ASN A 59 0.71 17.67 -4.90
N SER A 60 1.48 16.59 -4.99
CA SER A 60 2.73 16.55 -5.75
C SER A 60 2.58 15.74 -7.04
N TYR A 61 3.46 15.96 -8.00
CA TYR A 61 3.46 15.26 -9.28
C TYR A 61 4.80 14.54 -9.50
N LEU A 62 4.72 13.22 -9.67
CA LEU A 62 5.85 12.32 -9.78
C LEU A 62 5.87 11.74 -11.21
N ASP A 63 6.71 12.32 -12.07
CA ASP A 63 6.73 12.03 -13.51
C ASP A 63 7.80 10.99 -13.84
N TYR A 64 7.38 9.73 -14.06
CA TYR A 64 8.22 8.53 -14.23
C TYR A 64 9.18 8.19 -13.06
N THR A 65 9.09 8.91 -11.96
CA THR A 65 9.99 8.78 -10.81
C THR A 65 9.22 8.54 -9.52
N GLY A 66 9.82 7.84 -8.56
CA GLY A 66 9.11 7.34 -7.37
C GLY A 66 9.51 8.02 -6.07
N ILE A 67 8.91 7.53 -4.99
CA ILE A 67 9.30 7.89 -3.62
C ILE A 67 9.95 6.66 -3.00
N VAL A 68 11.07 6.84 -2.29
CA VAL A 68 11.71 5.78 -1.52
C VAL A 68 11.77 6.22 -0.06
N ALA A 69 11.17 5.44 0.84
CA ALA A 69 11.12 5.71 2.26
C ALA A 69 11.74 4.57 3.06
N LYS A 70 12.77 4.87 3.85
CA LYS A 70 13.42 3.89 4.73
C LYS A 70 12.74 3.86 6.09
N ASP A 71 12.37 2.67 6.57
CA ASP A 71 11.68 2.44 7.84
C ASP A 71 10.73 3.60 8.22
N PRO A 72 9.68 3.84 7.42
CA PRO A 72 8.86 5.04 7.57
C PRO A 72 8.15 5.08 8.92
N THR A 73 8.32 6.20 9.62
CA THR A 73 7.54 6.60 10.80
C THR A 73 6.78 7.87 10.44
N GLN A 74 5.53 8.05 10.89
CA GLN A 74 4.73 9.28 10.70
C GLN A 74 4.87 9.92 9.30
N LEU A 75 4.69 9.10 8.25
CA LEU A 75 4.80 9.51 6.85
C LEU A 75 3.40 9.70 6.28
N HIS A 76 3.15 10.82 5.62
CA HIS A 76 1.89 11.07 4.92
C HIS A 76 2.17 11.41 3.45
N ILE A 77 1.58 10.64 2.54
CA ILE A 77 1.64 10.83 1.09
C ILE A 77 0.21 10.89 0.57
N SER A 78 -0.22 12.05 0.08
CA SER A 78 -1.60 12.20 -0.39
C SER A 78 -1.79 13.16 -1.55
N ASN A 79 -2.94 13.01 -2.22
CA ASN A 79 -3.42 13.89 -3.28
C ASN A 79 -2.38 14.09 -4.41
N SER A 80 -1.51 13.11 -4.62
CA SER A 80 -0.41 13.20 -5.56
C SER A 80 -0.69 12.37 -6.81
N PHE A 81 -0.10 12.79 -7.93
CA PHE A 81 -0.19 12.06 -9.20
C PHE A 81 1.15 11.38 -9.50
N PHE A 82 1.10 10.08 -9.81
CA PHE A 82 2.24 9.25 -10.18
C PHE A 82 2.07 8.79 -11.62
N LEU A 83 2.90 9.29 -12.54
CA LEU A 83 2.86 8.94 -13.96
C LEU A 83 3.98 7.96 -14.32
N GLY A 84 3.72 7.12 -15.31
CA GLY A 84 4.76 6.40 -16.03
C GLY A 84 5.32 5.20 -15.28
N ASN A 85 4.46 4.46 -14.55
CA ASN A 85 4.86 3.41 -13.61
C ASN A 85 5.67 3.94 -12.41
N ALA A 86 5.52 5.21 -12.03
CA ALA A 86 6.02 5.72 -10.77
C ALA A 86 5.32 5.03 -9.59
N TYR A 87 6.08 4.65 -8.56
CA TYR A 87 5.58 3.93 -7.38
C TYR A 87 6.27 4.42 -6.10
N ILE A 88 5.77 3.95 -4.96
CA ILE A 88 6.34 4.21 -3.63
C ILE A 88 7.03 2.93 -3.15
N PHE A 89 8.29 3.05 -2.76
CA PHE A 89 9.11 1.95 -2.25
C PHE A 89 9.33 2.12 -0.75
N LEU A 90 8.77 1.22 0.05
CA LEU A 90 8.99 1.18 1.49
C LEU A 90 10.13 0.20 1.77
N LYS A 91 11.26 0.72 2.25
CA LYS A 91 12.47 -0.07 2.49
C LYS A 91 12.67 -0.38 3.95
N SER A 92 12.66 -1.66 4.27
CA SER A 92 13.05 -2.17 5.57
C SER A 92 14.56 -2.02 5.74
N ILE A 93 14.98 -1.35 6.82
CA ILE A 93 16.38 -1.32 7.28
C ILE A 93 16.46 -2.00 8.65
N LYS A 94 15.57 -1.62 9.56
CA LYS A 94 15.32 -2.25 10.87
C LYS A 94 13.94 -2.91 10.92
N GLY A 95 13.13 -2.78 9.86
CA GLY A 95 11.85 -3.44 9.72
C GLY A 95 10.70 -2.70 10.39
N VAL A 96 10.69 -1.37 10.30
CA VAL A 96 9.66 -0.51 10.94
C VAL A 96 8.80 0.17 9.89
N ALA A 97 7.48 0.12 10.06
CA ALA A 97 6.51 0.94 9.33
C ALA A 97 5.42 1.38 10.32
N HIS A 98 5.46 2.64 10.77
CA HIS A 98 4.61 3.11 11.87
C HIS A 98 3.94 4.45 11.55
N GLY A 99 2.62 4.53 11.55
CA GLY A 99 1.90 5.78 11.26
C GLY A 99 2.13 6.24 9.81
N VAL A 100 1.94 5.35 8.85
CA VAL A 100 2.19 5.61 7.42
C VAL A 100 0.86 5.72 6.69
N ASN A 101 0.61 6.86 6.05
CA ASN A 101 -0.57 7.12 5.26
C ASN A 101 -0.18 7.31 3.79
N ILE A 102 -0.65 6.43 2.90
CA ILE A 102 -0.54 6.58 1.45
C ILE A 102 -1.96 6.56 0.89
N VAL A 103 -2.56 7.74 0.75
CA VAL A 103 -4.00 7.86 0.54
C VAL A 103 -4.35 8.87 -0.54
N ASP A 104 -5.47 8.66 -1.22
CA ASP A 104 -6.05 9.66 -2.14
C ASP A 104 -5.10 10.05 -3.31
N ASN A 105 -4.23 9.13 -3.73
CA ASN A 105 -3.32 9.36 -4.86
C ASN A 105 -3.84 8.74 -6.16
N MET A 106 -3.39 9.27 -7.29
CA MET A 106 -3.63 8.71 -8.61
C MET A 106 -2.35 8.11 -9.18
N PHE A 107 -2.41 6.88 -9.67
CA PHE A 107 -1.29 6.19 -10.31
C PHE A 107 -1.66 5.82 -11.75
N CYS A 108 -0.74 6.10 -12.67
CA CYS A 108 -0.89 5.79 -14.08
C CYS A 108 0.35 5.10 -14.63
N GLY A 109 0.15 3.93 -15.24
CA GLY A 109 1.20 3.10 -15.81
C GLY A 109 0.86 2.55 -17.19
N PHE A 110 1.57 1.48 -17.56
CA PHE A 110 1.54 0.88 -18.89
C PHE A 110 1.26 -0.64 -18.87
N ASP A 111 0.45 -1.11 -17.90
CA ASP A 111 0.00 -2.51 -17.80
C ASP A 111 1.16 -3.53 -17.65
N LYS A 112 2.25 -3.13 -16.97
CA LYS A 112 3.43 -3.97 -16.76
C LYS A 112 3.45 -4.71 -15.42
N GLY A 113 2.31 -4.77 -14.74
CA GLY A 113 2.19 -5.40 -13.42
C GLY A 113 2.92 -4.66 -12.28
N VAL A 114 3.26 -3.38 -12.47
CA VAL A 114 3.93 -2.59 -11.44
C VAL A 114 2.95 -2.22 -10.33
N GLU A 115 3.30 -2.55 -9.10
CA GLU A 115 2.51 -2.24 -7.91
C GLU A 115 2.75 -0.79 -7.46
N ILE A 116 1.69 -0.11 -7.00
CA ILE A 116 1.76 1.29 -6.59
C ILE A 116 2.58 1.53 -5.31
N VAL A 117 2.59 0.54 -4.42
CA VAL A 117 3.41 0.51 -3.21
C VAL A 117 4.10 -0.84 -3.19
N GLN A 118 5.40 -0.84 -2.92
CA GLN A 118 6.24 -2.03 -2.95
C GLN A 118 7.10 -2.07 -1.68
N LEU A 119 7.36 -3.30 -1.21
CA LEU A 119 8.23 -3.53 -0.05
C LEU A 119 9.63 -3.96 -0.50
N ASP A 120 10.65 -3.23 -0.07
CA ASP A 120 12.04 -3.68 -0.14
C ASP A 120 12.44 -4.32 1.19
N GLN A 121 12.47 -5.64 1.20
CA GLN A 121 12.85 -6.45 2.34
C GLN A 121 14.25 -7.07 2.17
N SER A 122 15.08 -6.52 1.28
CA SER A 122 16.45 -7.00 1.04
C SER A 122 17.34 -6.98 2.29
N ASN A 123 17.01 -6.16 3.30
CA ASN A 123 17.72 -6.10 4.58
C ASN A 123 16.97 -6.85 5.71
N GLY A 124 15.92 -7.59 5.37
CA GLY A 124 15.04 -8.29 6.30
C GLY A 124 13.60 -7.79 6.24
N PRO A 125 12.64 -8.55 6.79
CA PRO A 125 11.22 -8.22 6.71
C PRO A 125 10.85 -7.01 7.57
N PHE A 126 9.72 -6.38 7.26
CA PHE A 126 9.04 -5.50 8.20
C PHE A 126 8.47 -6.34 9.36
N LYS A 127 8.81 -5.97 10.59
CA LYS A 127 8.45 -6.71 11.81
C LYS A 127 7.67 -5.87 12.82
N ASP A 128 7.84 -4.55 12.76
CA ASP A 128 7.13 -3.59 13.60
C ASP A 128 6.27 -2.73 12.68
N ILE A 129 5.00 -3.12 12.58
CA ILE A 129 4.03 -2.55 11.65
C ILE A 129 2.82 -2.12 12.48
N ASP A 130 2.53 -0.82 12.48
CA ASP A 130 1.41 -0.25 13.23
C ASP A 130 0.88 1.01 12.55
N GLN A 131 -0.44 1.22 12.55
CA GLN A 131 -1.07 2.41 11.98
C GLN A 131 -0.63 2.69 10.53
N VAL A 132 -0.66 1.68 9.66
CA VAL A 132 -0.31 1.82 8.24
C VAL A 132 -1.58 1.77 7.41
N VAL A 133 -1.90 2.88 6.76
CA VAL A 133 -3.09 3.06 5.93
C VAL A 133 -2.66 3.27 4.49
N ILE A 134 -3.05 2.33 3.63
CA ILE A 134 -2.91 2.46 2.17
C ILE A 134 -4.28 2.26 1.58
N GLU A 135 -4.96 3.34 1.26
CA GLU A 135 -6.38 3.30 0.87
C GLU A 135 -6.74 4.44 -0.07
N ARG A 136 -7.88 4.32 -0.76
CA ARG A 136 -8.45 5.37 -1.62
C ARG A 136 -7.50 5.85 -2.73
N ASN A 137 -6.54 5.01 -3.13
CA ASN A 137 -5.71 5.27 -4.30
C ASN A 137 -6.41 4.75 -5.56
N ASN A 138 -6.32 5.50 -6.67
CA ASN A 138 -6.85 5.08 -7.97
C ASN A 138 -5.71 4.70 -8.90
N VAL A 139 -5.90 3.62 -9.66
CA VAL A 139 -4.87 3.08 -10.55
C VAL A 139 -5.39 2.94 -11.97
N ARG A 140 -4.57 3.31 -12.95
CA ARG A 140 -4.74 2.99 -14.38
C ARG A 140 -3.48 2.31 -14.87
N GLY A 141 -3.57 1.05 -15.31
CA GLY A 141 -2.43 0.29 -15.83
C GLY A 141 -1.32 -0.03 -14.82
N MET A 142 -1.67 -0.07 -13.53
CA MET A 142 -0.81 -0.47 -12.41
C MET A 142 -1.60 -1.34 -11.44
N ASN A 143 -0.92 -2.11 -10.60
CA ASN A 143 -1.54 -2.98 -9.61
C ASN A 143 -1.78 -2.22 -8.30
N ILE A 144 -3.03 -2.25 -7.84
CA ILE A 144 -3.42 -1.65 -6.54
C ILE A 144 -2.74 -2.42 -5.40
N LYS A 145 -2.32 -1.69 -4.37
CA LYS A 145 -1.97 -2.23 -3.05
C LYS A 145 -2.71 -1.48 -1.96
N SER A 146 -3.05 -2.19 -0.90
CA SER A 146 -3.88 -1.69 0.19
C SER A 146 -3.53 -2.37 1.51
N THR A 147 -3.90 -1.77 2.64
CA THR A 147 -3.92 -2.45 3.95
C THR A 147 -5.31 -2.99 4.31
N VAL A 148 -6.34 -2.61 3.55
CA VAL A 148 -7.70 -3.16 3.62
C VAL A 148 -8.09 -3.73 2.26
N ALA A 149 -8.51 -5.00 2.23
CA ALA A 149 -8.99 -5.66 1.02
C ALA A 149 -10.44 -6.10 1.16
N ARG A 150 -11.18 -6.06 0.04
CA ARG A 150 -12.56 -6.54 -0.06
C ARG A 150 -12.63 -7.55 -1.17
N GLY A 151 -13.30 -8.67 -0.94
CA GLY A 151 -13.37 -9.76 -1.89
C GLY A 151 -14.65 -10.56 -1.71
N SER A 152 -15.01 -11.31 -2.75
CA SER A 152 -16.14 -12.22 -2.68
C SER A 152 -15.87 -13.48 -3.47
N VAL A 153 -16.39 -14.59 -2.98
CA VAL A 153 -16.33 -15.88 -3.65
C VAL A 153 -17.73 -16.50 -3.63
N ASN A 154 -18.22 -16.88 -4.80
CA ASN A 154 -19.46 -17.62 -4.96
C ASN A 154 -19.12 -19.10 -5.17
N GLY A 155 -19.91 -19.98 -4.58
CA GLY A 155 -19.74 -21.41 -4.76
C GLY A 155 -20.80 -22.24 -4.06
N LYS A 156 -20.64 -23.55 -4.15
CA LYS A 156 -21.44 -24.55 -3.46
C LYS A 156 -20.47 -25.60 -2.88
N GLY A 157 -20.74 -26.09 -1.68
CA GLY A 157 -19.85 -27.01 -0.97
C GLY A 157 -19.79 -26.69 0.52
N ASN A 158 -18.61 -26.88 1.13
CA ASN A 158 -18.39 -26.66 2.56
C ASN A 158 -17.18 -25.75 2.87
N LEU A 159 -16.50 -25.21 1.85
CA LEU A 159 -15.30 -24.38 2.00
C LEU A 159 -15.26 -23.23 0.98
N TRP A 160 -15.03 -22.02 1.48
CA TRP A 160 -14.86 -20.80 0.69
C TRP A 160 -13.53 -20.17 1.08
N ILE A 161 -12.68 -19.91 0.08
CA ILE A 161 -11.36 -19.29 0.25
C ILE A 161 -11.37 -17.98 -0.51
N VAL A 162 -11.07 -16.88 0.18
CA VAL A 162 -10.85 -15.56 -0.44
C VAL A 162 -9.37 -15.22 -0.30
N ASP A 163 -8.68 -15.12 -1.44
CA ASP A 163 -7.26 -14.79 -1.52
C ASP A 163 -7.07 -13.29 -1.77
N PHE A 164 -6.27 -12.64 -0.92
CA PHE A 164 -5.97 -11.22 -0.98
C PHE A 164 -4.49 -10.90 -1.31
N ASN A 165 -3.67 -11.87 -1.70
CA ASN A 165 -2.23 -11.67 -1.96
C ASN A 165 -1.93 -10.57 -3.00
N ASN A 166 -2.80 -10.44 -4.00
CA ASN A 166 -2.61 -9.43 -5.03
C ASN A 166 -2.91 -8.00 -4.56
N VAL A 167 -3.64 -7.83 -3.46
CA VAL A 167 -4.13 -6.53 -2.97
C VAL A 167 -3.46 -6.11 -1.67
N LEU A 168 -3.35 -7.01 -0.69
CA LEU A 168 -2.78 -6.68 0.61
C LEU A 168 -1.27 -6.48 0.51
N LEU A 169 -0.76 -5.42 1.13
CA LEU A 169 0.65 -5.06 1.02
C LEU A 169 1.57 -5.99 1.82
N PHE A 170 1.25 -6.23 3.10
CA PHE A 170 2.13 -7.00 3.97
C PHE A 170 1.86 -8.50 3.83
N PRO A 171 2.88 -9.36 3.82
CA PRO A 171 2.67 -10.79 3.79
C PRO A 171 2.12 -11.27 5.13
N ASN A 172 1.00 -12.00 5.10
CA ASN A 172 0.43 -12.72 6.24
C ASN A 172 0.20 -11.86 7.50
N LEU A 173 -0.34 -10.65 7.33
CA LEU A 173 -0.58 -9.69 8.42
C LEU A 173 -2.06 -9.39 8.67
N ILE A 174 -3.00 -10.19 8.18
CA ILE A 174 -4.42 -9.92 8.44
C ILE A 174 -4.68 -10.00 9.96
N ARG A 175 -5.12 -8.89 10.55
CA ARG A 175 -5.43 -8.75 11.99
C ARG A 175 -6.94 -8.80 12.26
N ASN A 176 -7.74 -8.28 11.34
CA ASN A 176 -9.19 -8.29 11.47
C ASN A 176 -9.84 -8.83 10.19
N VAL A 177 -10.88 -9.64 10.39
CA VAL A 177 -11.72 -10.13 9.31
C VAL A 177 -13.18 -9.87 9.66
N GLN A 178 -13.90 -9.28 8.73
CA GLN A 178 -15.35 -9.21 8.74
C GLN A 178 -15.86 -9.96 7.51
N TYR A 179 -16.91 -10.74 7.66
CA TYR A 179 -17.52 -11.41 6.52
C TYR A 179 -19.04 -11.41 6.61
N LEU A 180 -19.65 -11.43 5.44
CA LEU A 180 -21.08 -11.62 5.25
C LEU A 180 -21.28 -12.87 4.40
N LEU A 181 -22.30 -13.64 4.76
CA LEU A 181 -22.71 -14.84 4.06
C LEU A 181 -24.09 -14.62 3.46
N SER A 182 -24.23 -14.90 2.17
CA SER A 182 -25.48 -14.83 1.43
C SER A 182 -25.75 -16.18 0.78
N ALA A 183 -26.47 -17.05 1.50
CA ALA A 183 -26.94 -18.34 1.00
C ALA A 183 -28.26 -18.16 0.23
N THR A 184 -28.43 -18.91 -0.87
CA THR A 184 -29.71 -18.97 -1.59
C THR A 184 -30.46 -20.24 -1.21
N GLY A 185 -31.71 -20.07 -0.76
CA GLY A 185 -32.57 -21.18 -0.31
C GLY A 185 -33.34 -20.84 0.96
N SER A 186 -34.04 -21.83 1.51
CA SER A 186 -34.81 -21.69 2.77
C SER A 186 -34.02 -22.13 4.01
N GLN A 187 -32.78 -22.56 3.83
CA GLN A 187 -31.93 -23.10 4.90
C GLN A 187 -31.02 -22.02 5.49
N PHE A 188 -30.74 -22.13 6.79
CA PHE A 188 -29.83 -21.26 7.53
C PHE A 188 -28.61 -22.09 7.93
N PRO A 189 -27.54 -22.10 7.13
CA PRO A 189 -26.38 -22.92 7.43
C PRO A 189 -25.58 -22.34 8.61
N ASN A 190 -24.98 -23.22 9.41
CA ASN A 190 -23.96 -22.80 10.37
C ASN A 190 -22.67 -22.50 9.62
N HIS A 191 -21.98 -21.44 10.03
CA HIS A 191 -20.77 -20.99 9.37
C HIS A 191 -19.73 -20.50 10.38
N ALA A 192 -18.46 -20.67 10.02
CA ALA A 192 -17.35 -20.20 10.83
C ALA A 192 -16.14 -19.82 9.97
N LEU A 193 -15.47 -18.75 10.37
CA LEU A 193 -14.11 -18.48 9.93
C LEU A 193 -13.18 -19.51 10.57
N ARG A 194 -12.38 -20.20 9.75
CA ARG A 194 -11.55 -21.33 10.20
C ARG A 194 -10.06 -21.03 10.18
N ASN A 195 -9.62 -20.30 9.17
CA ASN A 195 -8.21 -20.00 9.00
C ASN A 195 -8.02 -18.62 8.38
N VAL A 196 -6.94 -17.96 8.79
CA VAL A 196 -6.44 -16.72 8.19
C VAL A 196 -4.94 -16.89 8.08
N SER A 197 -4.47 -17.20 6.88
CA SER A 197 -3.05 -17.43 6.62
C SER A 197 -2.71 -17.10 5.18
N ASN A 198 -1.47 -16.72 4.90
CA ASN A 198 -0.98 -16.38 3.56
C ASN A 198 -1.86 -15.32 2.86
N ASN A 199 -2.35 -14.32 3.60
CA ASN A 199 -3.31 -13.33 3.12
C ASN A 199 -4.60 -13.91 2.51
N SER A 200 -4.97 -15.12 2.92
CA SER A 200 -6.20 -15.78 2.53
C SER A 200 -7.09 -16.00 3.75
N VAL A 201 -8.40 -15.88 3.53
CA VAL A 201 -9.43 -16.12 4.54
C VAL A 201 -10.22 -17.36 4.14
N GLU A 202 -10.31 -18.33 5.06
CA GLU A 202 -11.05 -19.57 4.87
C GLU A 202 -12.28 -19.59 5.76
N ILE A 203 -13.45 -19.78 5.14
CA ILE A 203 -14.75 -19.89 5.80
C ILE A 203 -15.35 -21.25 5.45
N GLN A 204 -15.84 -21.95 6.47
CA GLN A 204 -16.53 -23.22 6.30
C GLN A 204 -18.01 -23.09 6.62
N ILE A 205 -18.80 -23.89 5.92
CA ILE A 205 -20.26 -23.97 6.04
C ILE A 205 -20.63 -25.46 6.17
N ASP A 206 -21.61 -25.78 7.01
CA ASP A 206 -22.01 -27.16 7.31
C ASP A 206 -23.01 -27.78 6.32
N LEU A 207 -23.73 -26.95 5.56
CA LEU A 207 -24.68 -27.37 4.54
C LEU A 207 -24.16 -27.11 3.13
N ASP A 208 -24.48 -28.04 2.23
CA ASP A 208 -24.18 -27.93 0.80
C ASP A 208 -25.21 -27.04 0.08
N VAL A 209 -25.14 -25.73 0.34
CA VAL A 209 -26.04 -24.72 -0.23
C VAL A 209 -25.28 -23.70 -1.08
N PRO A 210 -25.82 -23.26 -2.24
CA PRO A 210 -25.18 -22.21 -3.02
C PRO A 210 -25.06 -20.92 -2.18
N THR A 211 -23.84 -20.42 -2.04
CA THR A 211 -23.52 -19.33 -1.12
C THR A 211 -22.49 -18.40 -1.74
N THR A 212 -22.73 -17.11 -1.58
CA THR A 212 -21.71 -16.08 -1.79
C THR A 212 -21.19 -15.62 -0.43
N VAL A 213 -19.88 -15.64 -0.27
CA VAL A 213 -19.17 -15.12 0.89
C VAL A 213 -18.50 -13.81 0.48
N PHE A 214 -18.79 -12.73 1.22
CA PHE A 214 -18.13 -11.43 1.07
C PHE A 214 -17.22 -11.21 2.28
N VAL A 215 -15.97 -10.83 2.05
CA VAL A 215 -14.96 -10.67 3.11
C VAL A 215 -14.31 -9.30 3.00
N ILE A 216 -14.13 -8.67 4.16
CA ILE A 216 -13.25 -7.53 4.37
C ILE A 216 -12.11 -8.01 5.26
N ALA A 217 -10.87 -7.83 4.82
CA ALA A 217 -9.66 -8.16 5.56
C ALA A 217 -8.83 -6.89 5.80
N ASP A 218 -8.39 -6.70 7.03
CA ASP A 218 -7.62 -5.54 7.48
C ASP A 218 -6.31 -5.98 8.14
N GLN A 219 -5.19 -5.33 7.80
CA GLN A 219 -3.87 -5.68 8.28
C GLN A 219 -3.38 -4.88 9.49
N VAL A 220 -3.79 -3.63 9.69
CA VAL A 220 -3.16 -2.74 10.70
C VAL A 220 -3.99 -1.51 11.05
#